data_AF-A0AAD6JWE0-F1
#
_entry.id   AF-A0AAD6JWE0-F1
#
_cell.length_a   1.000
_cell.length_b   1.000
_cell.length_c   1.000
_cell.angle_alpha   90.00
_cell.angle_beta   90.00
_cell.angle_gamma   90.00
#
_symmetry.space_group_name_H-M   'P 1'
#
loop_
_entity.id
_entity.type
_entity.pdbx_description
1 polymer ?
#
loop_
_entity_poly.entity_id
_entity_poly.type
_entity_poly.pdbx_seq_one_letter_code
_entity_poly.pdbx_strand_id
1 'polypeptide(L)'
;MATPVEPPNGVRIQGKHYYSMWQTLFEIDTKYVPIKPIGRGAYGIVCSSVNRETNEKVAIKKIHNAFENRVDALRTLRELKLLRHLRHENVIALKDVMMPTQRRSFNDVYLVYELMDTDLHQIIKSSQALSNDHCQYFLFQVYRCCPVAEHVLLLDL
;
A
#
# COMPACT_ATOMS: atom_id res chain seq x y z
N MET A 1 4.26 6.65 -16.25
CA MET A 1 3.18 7.45 -15.66
C MET A 1 1.90 6.64 -15.65
N ALA A 2 0.90 7.00 -14.85
CA ALA A 2 -0.40 6.34 -14.91
C ALA A 2 -1.15 6.79 -16.18
N THR A 3 -1.57 5.84 -17.02
CA THR A 3 -2.37 6.14 -18.21
C THR A 3 -3.81 5.65 -18.00
N PRO A 4 -4.82 6.51 -18.21
CA PRO A 4 -6.21 6.05 -18.15
C PRO A 4 -6.46 5.08 -19.29
N VAL A 5 -7.17 3.99 -19.01
CA VAL A 5 -7.53 2.97 -19.99
C VAL A 5 -9.01 2.61 -19.87
N GLU A 6 -9.56 2.03 -20.92
CA GLU A 6 -10.92 1.50 -20.89
C GLU A 6 -10.98 0.21 -20.06
N PRO A 7 -12.14 -0.11 -19.45
CA PRO A 7 -12.33 -1.37 -18.75
C PRO A 7 -12.07 -2.55 -19.70
N PRO A 8 -11.40 -3.62 -19.24
CA PRO A 8 -11.05 -4.77 -20.07
C PRO A 8 -12.28 -5.49 -20.65
N ASN A 9 -13.46 -5.36 -20.02
CA ASN A 9 -14.70 -5.99 -20.46
C ASN A 9 -15.68 -5.01 -21.14
N GLY A 10 -15.28 -3.77 -21.39
CA GLY A 10 -16.16 -2.71 -21.92
C GLY A 10 -17.25 -2.22 -20.94
N VAL A 11 -17.48 -2.95 -19.84
CA VAL A 11 -18.43 -2.58 -18.79
C VAL A 11 -17.79 -1.56 -17.86
N ARG A 12 -18.25 -0.31 -17.92
CA ARG A 12 -17.88 0.72 -16.94
C ARG A 12 -18.65 0.48 -15.66
N ILE A 13 -17.92 0.17 -14.60
CA ILE A 13 -18.48 0.04 -13.27
C ILE A 13 -18.62 1.43 -12.65
N GLN A 14 -19.82 1.74 -12.14
CA GLN A 14 -20.06 3.00 -11.46
C GLN A 14 -19.15 3.14 -10.23
N GLY A 15 -18.43 4.26 -10.14
CA GLY A 15 -17.53 4.54 -9.02
C GLY A 15 -16.10 4.00 -9.18
N LYS A 16 -15.80 3.25 -10.25
CA LYS A 16 -14.45 2.77 -10.57
C LYS A 16 -13.90 3.38 -11.86
N HIS A 17 -12.59 3.48 -11.94
CA HIS A 17 -11.87 3.80 -13.19
C HIS A 17 -10.63 2.92 -13.33
N TYR A 18 -10.10 2.87 -14.55
CA TYR A 18 -9.05 1.95 -14.92
C TYR A 18 -7.80 2.69 -15.38
N TYR A 19 -6.64 2.26 -14.85
CA TYR A 19 -5.34 2.79 -15.24
C TYR A 19 -4.38 1.68 -15.59
N SER A 20 -3.51 1.92 -16.57
CA SER A 20 -2.37 1.08 -16.85
C SER A 20 -1.10 1.70 -16.27
N MET A 21 -0.38 0.92 -15.46
CA MET A 21 0.89 1.30 -14.86
C MET A 21 1.82 0.09 -14.90
N TRP A 22 3.00 0.25 -15.52
CA TRP A 22 3.97 -0.85 -15.73
C TRP A 22 3.30 -2.12 -16.29
N GLN A 23 2.53 -1.97 -17.37
CA GLN A 23 1.80 -3.06 -18.05
C GLN A 23 0.78 -3.79 -17.17
N THR A 24 0.42 -3.21 -16.02
CA THR A 24 -0.54 -3.76 -15.09
C THR A 24 -1.78 -2.90 -15.03
N LEU A 25 -2.94 -3.53 -15.13
CA LEU A 25 -4.24 -2.87 -15.00
C LEU A 25 -4.56 -2.62 -13.53
N PHE A 26 -5.00 -1.41 -13.20
CA PHE A 26 -5.47 -1.02 -11.89
C PHE A 26 -6.94 -0.64 -11.97
N GLU A 27 -7.77 -1.27 -11.14
CA GLU A 27 -9.17 -0.89 -10.89
C GLU A 27 -9.20 -0.08 -9.59
N ILE A 28 -9.43 1.23 -9.69
CA ILE A 28 -9.31 2.16 -8.56
C ILE A 28 -10.64 2.90 -8.36
N ASP A 29 -10.98 3.23 -7.12
CA ASP A 29 -12.14 4.07 -6.83
C ASP A 29 -11.95 5.48 -7.38
N THR A 30 -13.00 6.03 -8.00
CA THR A 30 -12.99 7.36 -8.64
C THR A 30 -12.55 8.52 -7.74
N LYS A 31 -12.64 8.36 -6.40
CA LYS A 31 -12.11 9.31 -5.42
C LYS A 31 -10.58 9.42 -5.44
N TYR A 32 -9.86 8.40 -5.90
CA TYR A 32 -8.40 8.43 -6.00
C TYR A 32 -7.94 8.72 -7.42
N VAL A 33 -6.89 9.53 -7.59
CA VAL A 33 -6.26 9.78 -8.89
C VAL A 33 -4.83 9.27 -8.86
N PRO A 34 -4.51 8.19 -9.60
CA PRO A 34 -3.16 7.72 -9.77
C PRO A 34 -2.28 8.76 -10.46
N ILE A 35 -1.09 8.99 -9.89
CA ILE A 35 -0.09 9.91 -10.45
C ILE A 35 1.00 9.11 -11.16
N LYS A 36 1.74 8.31 -10.40
CA LYS A 36 2.89 7.54 -10.89
C LYS A 36 3.08 6.25 -10.09
N PRO A 37 3.61 5.20 -10.71
CA PRO A 37 4.12 4.06 -9.97
C PRO A 37 5.36 4.48 -9.17
N ILE A 38 5.47 3.99 -7.93
CA ILE A 38 6.55 4.34 -6.98
C ILE A 38 7.35 3.13 -6.51
N GLY A 39 6.81 1.92 -6.60
CA GLY A 39 7.51 0.72 -6.15
C GLY A 39 6.94 -0.57 -6.73
N ARG A 40 7.81 -1.55 -6.96
CA ARG A 40 7.45 -2.91 -7.36
C ARG A 40 7.97 -3.87 -6.31
N GLY A 41 7.08 -4.64 -5.69
CA GLY A 41 7.42 -5.67 -4.72
C GLY A 41 7.13 -7.07 -5.26
N ALA A 42 7.43 -8.08 -4.46
CA ALA A 42 7.11 -9.47 -4.77
C ALA A 42 5.60 -9.71 -4.98
N TYR A 43 4.76 -8.99 -4.23
CA TYR A 43 3.30 -9.19 -4.22
C TYR A 43 2.53 -8.26 -5.16
N GLY A 44 3.20 -7.28 -5.78
CA GLY A 44 2.58 -6.40 -6.76
C GLY A 44 3.19 -5.00 -6.84
N ILE A 45 2.37 -4.03 -7.24
CA ILE A 45 2.82 -2.68 -7.62
C ILE A 45 2.19 -1.63 -6.72
N VAL A 46 3.00 -0.66 -6.34
CA VAL A 46 2.59 0.51 -5.55
C VAL A 46 2.59 1.74 -6.43
N CYS A 47 1.52 2.53 -6.39
CA CYS A 47 1.43 3.82 -7.05
C CYS A 47 1.08 4.94 -6.07
N SER A 48 1.68 6.12 -6.28
CA SER A 48 1.26 7.34 -5.58
C SER A 48 -0.01 7.86 -6.22
N SER A 49 -0.99 8.23 -5.42
CA SER A 49 -2.28 8.77 -5.85
C SER A 49 -2.70 9.95 -4.98
N VAL A 50 -3.69 10.71 -5.42
CA VAL A 50 -4.33 11.79 -4.64
C VAL A 50 -5.76 11.37 -4.33
N ASN A 51 -6.16 11.43 -3.07
CA ASN A 51 -7.58 11.37 -2.71
C ASN A 51 -8.23 12.74 -2.97
N ARG A 52 -9.19 12.81 -3.88
CA ARG A 52 -9.89 14.06 -4.26
C ARG A 52 -10.82 14.59 -3.18
N GLU A 53 -11.28 13.74 -2.27
CA GLU A 53 -12.19 14.14 -1.19
C GLU A 53 -11.43 14.86 -0.09
N THR A 54 -10.21 14.39 0.23
CA THR A 54 -9.38 14.96 1.31
C THR A 54 -8.22 15.82 0.80
N ASN A 55 -7.95 15.81 -0.51
CA ASN A 55 -6.74 16.35 -1.14
C ASN A 55 -5.42 15.78 -0.61
N GLU A 56 -5.45 14.64 0.08
CA GLU A 56 -4.25 14.00 0.60
C GLU A 56 -3.57 13.12 -0.45
N LYS A 57 -2.23 13.11 -0.43
CA LYS A 57 -1.45 12.13 -1.18
C LYS A 57 -1.43 10.79 -0.43
N VAL A 58 -1.61 9.71 -1.16
CA VAL A 58 -1.67 8.34 -0.65
C VAL A 58 -0.83 7.39 -1.51
N ALA A 59 -0.45 6.25 -0.95
CA ALA A 59 0.16 5.15 -1.69
C ALA A 59 -0.87 4.01 -1.83
N ILE A 60 -1.15 3.56 -3.05
CA ILE A 60 -2.04 2.44 -3.33
C ILE A 60 -1.19 1.24 -3.72
N LYS A 61 -1.22 0.18 -2.92
CA LYS A 61 -0.57 -1.11 -3.20
C LYS A 61 -1.61 -2.06 -3.78
N LYS A 62 -1.40 -2.47 -5.03
CA LYS A 62 -2.14 -3.56 -5.66
C LYS A 62 -1.45 -4.89 -5.34
N ILE A 63 -2.16 -5.80 -4.69
CA ILE A 63 -1.76 -7.19 -4.46
C ILE A 63 -2.47 -8.05 -5.49
N HIS A 64 -1.72 -8.72 -6.34
CA HIS A 64 -2.25 -9.60 -7.38
C HIS A 64 -2.57 -10.98 -6.83
N ASN A 65 -3.67 -11.56 -7.31
CA ASN A 65 -4.06 -12.94 -7.02
C ASN A 65 -3.94 -13.29 -5.53
N ALA A 66 -4.39 -12.40 -4.66
CA ALA A 66 -4.16 -12.47 -3.22
C ALA A 66 -4.70 -13.76 -2.58
N PHE A 67 -5.62 -14.46 -3.25
CA PHE A 67 -6.29 -15.67 -2.79
C PHE A 67 -5.85 -16.95 -3.53
N GLU A 68 -4.92 -16.87 -4.49
CA GLU A 68 -4.46 -18.03 -5.25
C GLU A 68 -3.63 -18.98 -4.37
N ASN A 69 -2.77 -18.41 -3.53
CA ASN A 69 -2.00 -19.17 -2.55
C ASN A 69 -2.54 -18.93 -1.13
N ARG A 70 -2.95 -20.00 -0.45
CA ARG A 70 -3.41 -19.96 0.95
C ARG A 70 -2.41 -19.29 1.89
N VAL A 71 -1.11 -19.52 1.70
CA VAL A 71 -0.06 -18.94 2.55
C VAL A 71 -0.01 -17.42 2.37
N ASP A 72 -0.05 -16.93 1.14
CA ASP A 72 0.02 -15.50 0.83
C ASP A 72 -1.29 -14.78 1.19
N ALA A 73 -2.44 -15.45 1.07
CA ALA A 73 -3.72 -14.97 1.57
C ALA A 73 -3.69 -14.75 3.09
N LEU A 74 -3.19 -15.73 3.86
CA LEU A 74 -3.05 -15.62 5.31
C LEU A 74 -2.05 -14.54 5.71
N ARG A 75 -0.95 -14.38 4.97
CA ARG A 75 0.02 -13.28 5.18
C ARG A 75 -0.63 -11.92 4.95
N THR A 76 -1.38 -11.76 3.87
CA THR A 76 -2.09 -10.51 3.54
C THR A 76 -3.16 -10.19 4.58
N LEU A 77 -3.91 -11.20 5.05
CA LEU A 77 -4.91 -11.03 6.11
C LEU A 77 -4.26 -10.63 7.43
N ARG A 78 -3.12 -11.23 7.78
CA ARG A 78 -2.36 -10.87 8.99
C ARG A 78 -1.83 -9.44 8.91
N GLU A 79 -1.26 -9.04 7.77
CA GLU A 79 -0.83 -7.66 7.52
C GLU A 79 -1.99 -6.68 7.73
N LEU A 80 -3.15 -6.96 7.12
CA LEU A 80 -4.34 -6.11 7.23
C LEU A 80 -4.85 -6.05 8.68
N LYS A 81 -4.91 -7.18 9.39
CA LYS A 81 -5.33 -7.22 10.80
C LYS A 81 -4.39 -6.42 11.69
N LEU A 82 -3.08 -6.61 11.55
CA LEU A 82 -2.09 -5.89 12.36
C LEU A 82 -2.18 -4.40 12.12
N LEU A 83 -2.19 -3.96 10.86
CA LEU A 83 -2.27 -2.54 10.52
C LEU A 83 -3.58 -1.86 10.94
N ARG A 84 -4.67 -2.62 11.09
CA ARG A 84 -5.93 -2.08 11.62
C ARG A 84 -5.88 -1.81 13.12
N HIS A 85 -5.10 -2.57 13.88
CA HIS A 85 -4.99 -2.43 15.33
C HIS A 85 -3.79 -1.57 15.75
N LEU A 86 -2.74 -1.52 14.93
CA LEU A 86 -1.56 -0.70 15.17
C LEU A 86 -1.81 0.75 14.71
N ARG A 87 -1.87 1.67 15.67
CA ARG A 87 -1.85 3.12 15.42
C ARG A 87 -0.69 3.72 16.17
N HIS A 88 0.40 4.01 15.45
CA HIS A 88 1.61 4.55 16.04
C HIS A 88 2.37 5.39 15.01
N GLU A 89 3.02 6.46 15.45
CA GLU A 89 3.79 7.39 14.60
C GLU A 89 4.86 6.71 13.75
N ASN A 90 5.44 5.61 14.27
CA ASN A 90 6.49 4.83 13.57
C ASN A 90 5.94 3.58 12.84
N VAL A 91 4.62 3.47 12.67
CA VAL A 91 3.97 2.39 11.90
C VAL A 91 3.13 3.02 10.80
N ILE A 92 3.33 2.57 9.56
CA ILE A 92 2.57 3.08 8.42
C ILE A 92 1.07 2.87 8.60
N ALA A 93 0.28 3.94 8.44
CA ALA A 93 -1.16 3.89 8.61
C ALA A 93 -1.86 3.33 7.36
N LEU A 94 -2.69 2.31 7.56
CA LEU A 94 -3.67 1.86 6.56
C LEU A 94 -4.87 2.82 6.59
N LYS A 95 -5.02 3.63 5.54
CA LYS A 95 -6.08 4.64 5.42
C LYS A 95 -7.39 4.06 4.87
N ASP A 96 -7.31 3.17 3.90
CA ASP A 96 -8.48 2.62 3.20
C ASP A 96 -8.16 1.25 2.57
N VAL A 97 -9.19 0.47 2.27
CA VAL A 97 -9.11 -0.81 1.56
C VAL A 97 -10.16 -0.80 0.47
N MET A 98 -9.74 -0.80 -0.80
CA MET A 98 -10.72 -0.78 -1.89
C MET A 98 -11.26 -2.18 -2.10
N MET A 99 -12.57 -2.29 -1.99
CA MET A 99 -13.28 -3.54 -2.24
C MET A 99 -13.47 -3.75 -3.75
N PRO A 100 -13.44 -5.00 -4.22
CA PRO A 100 -13.80 -5.32 -5.58
C PRO A 100 -15.28 -5.00 -5.79
N THR A 101 -15.65 -4.68 -7.02
CA THR A 101 -17.05 -4.44 -7.35
C THR A 101 -17.90 -5.71 -7.26
N GLN A 102 -17.33 -6.86 -7.66
CA GLN A 102 -18.00 -8.15 -7.59
C GLN A 102 -17.25 -9.09 -6.66
N ARG A 103 -17.96 -9.67 -5.68
CA ARG A 103 -17.37 -10.68 -4.76
C ARG A 103 -16.80 -11.90 -5.50
N ARG A 104 -17.36 -12.22 -6.67
CA ARG A 104 -16.91 -13.35 -7.50
C ARG A 104 -15.62 -13.09 -8.26
N SER A 105 -15.23 -11.83 -8.45
CA SER A 105 -14.00 -11.43 -9.16
C SER A 105 -12.95 -10.85 -8.22
N PHE A 106 -12.94 -11.28 -6.95
CA PHE A 106 -12.03 -10.78 -5.94
C PHE A 106 -10.67 -11.46 -6.03
N ASN A 107 -9.91 -11.17 -7.09
CA ASN A 107 -8.56 -11.70 -7.25
C ASN A 107 -7.50 -10.70 -6.77
N ASP A 108 -7.75 -9.41 -6.98
CA ASP A 108 -6.83 -8.34 -6.62
C ASP A 108 -7.31 -7.60 -5.37
N VAL A 109 -6.38 -7.26 -4.47
CA VAL A 109 -6.64 -6.45 -3.27
C VAL A 109 -5.90 -5.13 -3.38
N TYR A 110 -6.56 -4.02 -3.10
CA TYR A 110 -5.96 -2.69 -3.11
C TYR A 110 -5.95 -2.12 -1.69
N LEU A 111 -4.74 -1.88 -1.19
CA LEU A 111 -4.51 -1.31 0.14
C LEU A 111 -4.02 0.14 -0.02
N VAL A 112 -4.66 1.07 0.69
CA VAL A 112 -4.34 2.49 0.65
C VAL A 112 -3.63 2.89 1.93
N TYR A 113 -2.42 3.41 1.78
CA TYR A 113 -1.56 3.85 2.87
C TYR A 113 -1.32 5.35 2.77
N GLU A 114 -0.80 5.93 3.85
CA GLU A 114 -0.12 7.22 3.75
C GLU A 114 1.07 7.15 2.77
N LEU A 115 1.31 8.26 2.07
CA LEU A 115 2.44 8.36 1.16
C LEU A 115 3.69 8.80 1.93
N MET A 116 4.74 7.98 1.89
CA MET A 116 6.07 8.33 2.38
C MET A 116 6.96 8.81 1.22
N ASP A 117 7.89 9.71 1.50
CA ASP A 117 8.76 10.32 0.48
C ASP A 117 9.80 9.33 -0.06
N THR A 118 10.42 8.54 0.82
CA THR A 118 11.46 7.58 0.46
C THR A 118 11.50 6.43 1.47
N ASP A 119 12.07 5.30 1.04
CA ASP A 119 12.42 4.19 1.93
C ASP A 119 13.91 4.23 2.32
N LEU A 120 14.26 3.52 3.39
CA LEU A 120 15.62 3.47 3.91
C LEU A 120 16.61 2.83 2.91
N HIS A 121 16.15 1.90 2.07
CA HIS A 121 17.00 1.26 1.06
C HIS A 121 17.43 2.25 -0.02
N GLN A 122 16.55 3.15 -0.44
CA GLN A 122 16.90 4.26 -1.34
C GLN A 122 17.85 5.24 -0.67
N ILE A 123 17.65 5.56 0.62
CA ILE A 123 18.57 6.44 1.36
C ILE A 123 19.97 5.82 1.43
N ILE A 124 20.08 4.55 1.79
CA ILE A 124 21.38 3.84 1.89
C ILE A 124 22.07 3.76 0.52
N LYS A 125 21.31 3.57 -0.56
CA LYS A 125 21.86 3.55 -1.92
C LYS A 125 22.22 4.94 -2.45
N SER A 126 21.60 5.98 -1.92
CA SER A 126 21.92 7.35 -2.28
C SER A 126 23.33 7.69 -1.81
N SER A 127 24.04 8.55 -2.56
CA SER A 127 25.35 9.08 -2.13
C SER A 127 25.25 10.15 -1.05
N GLN A 128 24.09 10.27 -0.37
CA GLN A 128 23.88 11.23 0.69
C GLN A 128 24.64 10.80 1.95
N ALA A 129 25.44 11.71 2.51
CA ALA A 129 26.14 11.45 3.76
C ALA A 129 25.13 11.30 4.92
N LEU A 130 25.18 10.17 5.60
CA LEU A 130 24.42 9.91 6.81
C LEU A 130 25.30 10.20 8.03
N SER A 131 24.91 11.20 8.83
CA SER A 131 25.58 11.47 10.10
C SER A 131 25.22 10.40 11.13
N ASN A 132 26.02 10.32 12.21
CA ASN A 132 25.69 9.45 13.34
C ASN A 132 24.33 9.79 13.95
N ASP A 133 23.94 11.06 13.98
CA ASP A 133 22.64 11.49 14.49
C ASP A 133 21.48 10.94 13.64
N HIS A 134 21.62 10.90 12.30
CA HIS A 134 20.64 10.28 11.42
C HIS A 134 20.52 8.78 11.71
N CYS A 135 21.65 8.08 11.84
CA CYS A 135 21.67 6.65 12.17
C CYS A 135 21.02 6.37 13.52
N GLN A 136 21.35 7.16 14.55
CA GLN A 136 20.76 7.03 15.88
C GLN A 136 19.25 7.27 15.85
N TYR A 137 18.80 8.27 15.08
CA TYR A 137 17.38 8.57 14.93
C TYR A 137 16.63 7.45 14.20
N PHE A 138 17.18 6.87 13.13
CA PHE A 138 16.58 5.73 12.45
C PHE A 138 16.47 4.51 13.37
N LEU A 139 17.55 4.17 14.09
CA LEU A 139 17.52 3.09 15.06
C LEU A 139 16.45 3.35 16.13
N PHE A 140 16.44 4.55 16.70
CA PHE A 140 15.48 4.92 17.74
C PHE A 140 14.03 4.76 17.28
N GLN A 141 13.69 5.21 16.06
CA GLN A 141 12.36 5.03 15.50
C GLN A 141 11.98 3.54 15.29
N VAL A 142 12.92 2.71 14.85
CA VAL A 142 12.72 1.26 14.71
C VAL A 142 12.46 0.63 16.08
N TYR A 143 13.24 0.99 17.10
CA TYR A 143 13.05 0.48 18.47
C TYR A 143 11.75 0.95 19.10
N ARG A 144 11.24 2.15 18.78
CA ARG A 144 9.91 2.60 19.25
C ARG A 144 8.77 1.81 18.64
N CYS A 145 8.95 1.26 17.44
CA CYS A 145 7.93 0.49 16.72
C CYS A 145 7.79 -0.95 17.24
N CYS A 146 8.92 -1.60 17.57
CA CYS A 146 8.98 -3.02 17.93
C CYS A 146 8.06 -3.46 19.10
N PRO A 147 8.00 -2.73 20.24
CA PRO A 147 7.14 -3.10 21.38
C PRO A 147 5.65 -3.07 21.04
N VAL A 148 5.25 -2.19 20.12
CA VAL A 148 3.85 -2.03 19.72
C VAL A 148 3.39 -3.25 18.93
N ALA A 149 4.26 -3.82 18.10
CA ALA A 149 3.97 -5.06 17.37
C ALA A 149 3.90 -6.28 18.31
N GLU A 150 4.76 -6.36 19.32
CA GLU A 150 4.74 -7.45 20.30
C GLU A 150 3.48 -7.45 21.16
N HIS A 151 3.02 -6.28 21.62
CA HIS A 151 1.80 -6.18 22.42
C HIS A 151 0.54 -6.61 21.67
N VAL A 152 0.44 -6.33 20.36
CA VAL A 152 -0.70 -6.77 19.55
C VAL A 152 -0.61 -8.27 19.26
N LEU A 153 0.59 -8.82 19.02
CA LEU A 153 0.77 -10.25 18.81
C LEU A 153 0.43 -11.09 20.05
N LEU A 154 0.61 -10.55 21.26
CA LEU A 154 0.27 -11.22 22.52
C LEU A 154 -1.23 -11.20 22.85
N LEU A 155 -2.01 -10.29 22.28
CA LEU A 155 -3.46 -10.18 22.53
C LEU A 155 -4.30 -10.98 21.51
N ASP A 156 -3.71 -11.41 20.40
CA ASP A 156 -4.35 -12.21 19.35
C ASP A 156 -4.01 -13.72 19.42
N LEU A 157 -3.38 -14.18 20.51
CA LEU A 157 -3.13 -15.60 20.87
C LEU A 157 -3.94 -16.00 22.10
#